data_AF-A0A7V9FAV7-F1
#
_entry.id   AF-A0A7V9FAV7-F1
#
_cell.length_a   1.000
_cell.length_b   1.000
_cell.length_c   1.000
_cell.angle_alpha   90.00
_cell.angle_beta   90.00
_cell.angle_gamma   90.00
#
_symmetry.space_group_name_H-M   'P 1'
#
loop_
_entity.id
_entity.type
_entity.pdbx_description
1 polymer ?
#
loop_
_entity_poly.entity_id
_entity_poly.type
_entity_poly.pdbx_seq_one_letter_code
_entity_poly.pdbx_strand_id
1 'polypeptide(L)' 'MAESNIEFSTLQCEGVASYLLHAFTKKSQRTPLRELRTGTQRLADYEERFGP' A
#
# COMPACT_ATOMS: atom_id res chain seq x y z
N MET A 1 11.51 15.63 18.79
CA MET A 1 11.30 14.20 18.46
C MET A 1 10.65 14.15 17.08
N ALA A 2 11.21 13.44 16.12
CA ALA A 2 10.61 13.32 14.78
C ALA A 2 9.58 12.18 14.81
N GLU A 3 8.30 12.51 14.82
CA GLU A 3 7.23 11.52 14.63
C GLU A 3 7.39 10.91 13.24
N SER A 4 7.65 9.61 13.18
CA SER A 4 7.71 8.88 11.92
C SER A 4 6.29 8.69 11.40
N ASN A 5 5.87 9.58 10.50
CA ASN A 5 4.57 9.50 9.82
C ASN A 5 4.65 8.49 8.67
N ILE A 6 4.53 7.20 8.97
CA ILE A 6 4.51 6.13 7.95
C ILE A 6 3.04 5.87 7.55
N GLU A 7 2.78 5.84 6.25
CA GLU A 7 1.52 5.38 5.68
C GLU A 7 1.69 4.03 5.00
N PHE A 8 0.64 3.21 5.05
CA PHE A 8 0.61 1.85 4.52
C PHE A 8 -0.55 1.69 3.53
N SER A 9 -0.27 1.09 2.38
CA SER A 9 -1.27 0.58 1.44
C SER A 9 -1.41 -0.92 1.66
N THR A 10 -2.62 -1.39 1.94
CA THR A 10 -2.91 -2.80 2.23
C THR A 10 -4.02 -3.33 1.34
N LEU A 11 -3.99 -4.63 1.07
CA LEU A 11 -5.06 -5.40 0.45
C LEU A 11 -5.79 -6.19 1.55
N GLN A 12 -7.11 -6.05 1.61
CA GLN A 12 -7.95 -6.89 2.47
C GLN A 12 -8.42 -8.11 1.68
N CYS A 13 -8.14 -9.30 2.22
CA CYS A 13 -8.61 -10.57 1.67
C CYS A 13 -9.54 -11.22 2.70
N GLU A 14 -10.64 -11.84 2.24
CA GLU A 14 -11.56 -12.53 3.14
C GLU A 14 -10.86 -13.72 3.83
N GLY A 15 -11.02 -13.83 5.15
CA GLY A 15 -10.46 -14.95 5.93
C GLY A 15 -8.93 -14.94 6.11
N VAL A 16 -8.23 -13.93 5.60
CA VAL A 16 -6.77 -13.79 5.75
C VAL A 16 -6.42 -12.43 6.37
N ALA A 17 -5.33 -12.39 7.14
CA ALA A 17 -4.76 -11.13 7.60
C ALA A 17 -4.39 -10.24 6.40
N SER A 18 -4.60 -8.92 6.53
CA SER A 18 -4.37 -7.97 5.43
C SER A 18 -2.95 -8.06 4.89
N TYR A 19 -2.81 -8.08 3.56
CA TYR A 19 -1.51 -8.10 2.90
C TYR A 19 -0.98 -6.68 2.74
N LEU A 20 0.27 -6.46 3.14
CA LEU A 20 0.94 -5.18 2.94
C LEU A 20 1.40 -5.05 1.49
N LEU A 21 0.81 -4.12 0.75
CA LEU A 21 1.22 -3.82 -0.62
C LEU A 21 2.44 -2.90 -0.62
N HIS A 22 2.37 -1.78 0.10
CA HIS A 22 3.38 -0.72 0.04
C HIS A 22 3.39 0.13 1.31
N ALA A 23 4.56 0.67 1.68
CA ALA A 23 4.70 1.58 2.81
C ALA A 23 5.61 2.75 2.42
N PHE A 24 5.26 3.96 2.88
CA PHE A 24 6.04 5.15 2.57
C PHE A 24 5.97 6.18 3.70
N THR A 25 6.99 7.03 3.77
CA THR A 25 7.00 8.18 4.69
C THR A 25 6.13 9.28 4.12
N LYS A 26 5.13 9.69 4.90
CA LYS A 26 4.25 10.80 4.61
C LYS A 26 5.02 12.12 4.70
N LYS A 27 5.21 12.78 3.55
CA LYS A 27 5.90 14.07 3.44
C LYS A 27 4.96 15.27 3.42
N SER A 28 3.67 15.04 3.21
CA SER A 28 2.64 16.06 3.11
C SER A 28 1.30 15.51 3.61
N GLN A 29 0.32 16.39 3.85
CA GLN A 29 -0.99 15.97 4.38
C GLN A 29 -1.71 14.96 3.47
N ARG A 30 -1.53 15.09 2.14
CA ARG A 30 -2.13 14.23 1.13
C ARG A 30 -1.15 13.16 0.66
N THR A 31 -1.65 11.96 0.43
CA THR A 31 -0.87 10.88 -0.19
C THR A 31 -0.43 11.29 -1.60
N PRO A 32 0.87 11.22 -1.95
CA PRO A 32 1.33 11.57 -3.28
C PRO A 32 0.81 10.59 -4.34
N LEU A 33 0.49 11.10 -5.54
CA LEU A 33 0.01 10.28 -6.67
C LEU A 33 0.97 9.14 -7.02
N ARG A 34 2.27 9.34 -6.83
CA ARG A 34 3.28 8.29 -7.02
C ARG A 34 3.03 7.08 -6.13
N GLU A 35 2.74 7.31 -4.86
CA GLU A 35 2.54 6.23 -3.87
C GLU A 35 1.24 5.47 -4.15
N LEU A 36 0.18 6.19 -4.58
CA LEU A 36 -1.06 5.56 -5.06
C LEU A 36 -0.77 4.64 -6.26
N ARG A 37 -0.06 5.13 -7.28
CA ARG A 37 0.31 4.33 -8.46
C ARG A 37 1.14 3.11 -8.09
N THR A 38 2.08 3.24 -7.15
CA THR A 38 2.87 2.11 -6.67
C THR A 38 1.99 1.07 -5.97
N GLY A 39 1.04 1.51 -5.12
CA GLY A 39 0.08 0.61 -4.50
C GLY A 39 -0.78 -0.15 -5.51
N THR A 40 -1.31 0.54 -6.53
CA THR A 40 -2.14 -0.08 -7.58
C THR A 40 -1.34 -1.06 -8.44
N GLN A 41 -0.08 -0.73 -8.78
CA GLN A 41 0.77 -1.66 -9.54
C GLN A 41 1.03 -2.94 -8.75
N ARG A 42 1.36 -2.82 -7.46
CA ARG A 42 1.60 -3.99 -6.61
C ARG A 42 0.35 -4.85 -6.40
N LEU A 43 -0.82 -4.22 -6.39
CA LEU A 43 -2.08 -4.95 -6.40
C LEU A 43 -2.24 -5.78 -7.69
N ALA A 44 -2.02 -5.16 -8.85
CA ALA A 44 -2.09 -5.86 -10.14
C ALA A 44 -1.07 -7.01 -10.21
N ASP A 45 0.17 -6.79 -9.75
CA ASP A 45 1.21 -7.82 -9.69
C ASP A 45 0.82 -8.98 -8.76
N TYR A 46 0.09 -8.70 -7.68
CA TYR A 46 -0.43 -9.72 -6.77
C TYR A 46 -1.54 -10.54 -7.44
N GLU A 47 -2.53 -9.88 -8.03
CA GLU A 47 -3.66 -10.51 -8.73
C GLU A 47 -3.17 -11.38 -9.90
N GLU A 48 -2.14 -10.95 -10.64
CA GLU A 48 -1.54 -11.75 -11.72
C GLU A 48 -0.91 -13.05 -11.20
N ARG A 49 -0.30 -13.02 -10.01
CA ARG A 49 0.44 -14.16 -9.44
C ARG A 49 -0.45 -15.15 -8.70
N PHE A 50 -1.46 -14.64 -8.01
CA PHE A 50 -2.26 -15.43 -7.07
C PHE A 50 -3.72 -15.57 -7.48
N GLY A 51 -4.16 -14.85 -8.52
CA GLY A 51 -5.56 -14.76 -8.91
C GLY A 51 -6.34 -13.79 -8.03
N PRO A 52 -7.59 -13.47 -8.43
CA PRO A 52 -8.55 -12.78 -7.57
C PRO A 52 -8.99 -13.63 -6.37
#